data_AF-A0A2H1X121-F1
#
_entry.id   AF-A0A2H1X121-F1
#
_cell.length_a   1.000
_cell.length_b   1.000
_cell.length_c   1.000
_cell.angle_alpha   90.00
_cell.angle_beta   90.00
_cell.angle_gamma   90.00
#
_symmetry.space_group_name_H-M   'P 1'
#
loop_
_entity.id
_entity.type
_entity.pdbx_description
1 polymer ?
#
loop_
_entity_poly.entity_id
_entity_poly.type
_entity_poly.pdbx_seq_one_letter_code
_entity_poly.pdbx_strand_id
1 'polypeptide(L)'
;MASIKDPIETEEGQDIETKYPLLSFEKQIFVDSFEKDALVIMAKGINYNNIISNLLWIYKDPAHLVFVLNSSEHEEKYFNEKFQLSPLPNLGAEREKAYLEGGIHLVSTRILVVDLLKKRVPISHITGIIVLRAHTVLESCQEAFALRLYRQSNKTGFVKAFSNSPISFTFGYNQVEKVMRALFVTELFLWPRFHGSIIKNLKSRQAEVVELHIPLTTNMSYIQTCLLDIINYTVKQLKSINRTLDMQEITTENCITKKFHKILQSQLDCVWHQL
;
A
#
# COMPACT_ATOMS: atom_id res chain seq x y z
N MET A 1 53.76 -22.32 6.02
CA MET A 1 53.19 -22.28 4.65
C MET A 1 51.97 -23.16 4.64
N ALA A 2 50.74 -22.76 4.37
CA ALA A 2 50.11 -21.46 4.15
C ALA A 2 48.61 -21.77 4.38
N SER A 3 47.98 -21.16 5.38
CA SER A 3 46.53 -21.25 5.56
C SER A 3 45.84 -20.52 4.42
N ILE A 4 45.04 -21.25 3.68
CA ILE A 4 44.10 -20.72 2.70
C ILE A 4 43.04 -19.96 3.52
N LYS A 5 43.15 -18.64 3.54
CA LYS A 5 42.07 -17.75 3.97
C LYS A 5 41.14 -17.58 2.78
N ASP A 6 39.91 -18.07 2.92
CA ASP A 6 38.81 -17.64 2.07
C ASP A 6 38.62 -16.12 2.22
N PRO A 7 38.55 -15.34 1.12
CA PRO A 7 38.13 -13.95 1.23
C PRO A 7 36.61 -13.93 1.41
N ILE A 8 36.19 -13.66 2.65
CA ILE A 8 34.84 -13.16 2.91
C ILE A 8 34.83 -11.74 2.33
N GLU A 9 34.30 -11.61 1.11
CA GLU A 9 33.91 -10.33 0.55
C GLU A 9 32.80 -9.76 1.42
N THR A 10 33.19 -8.90 2.37
CA THR A 10 32.29 -7.94 3.00
C THR A 10 31.85 -6.98 1.91
N GLU A 11 30.63 -7.16 1.39
CA GLU A 11 29.93 -6.11 0.65
C GLU A 11 29.78 -4.90 1.59
N GLU A 12 30.70 -3.95 1.48
CA GLU A 12 30.60 -2.62 2.06
C GLU A 12 29.39 -1.92 1.43
N GLY A 13 28.23 -2.04 2.09
CA GLY A 13 27.06 -1.26 1.74
C GLY A 13 27.39 0.22 1.93
N GLN A 14 27.33 0.99 0.84
CA GLN A 14 27.45 2.45 0.87
C GLN A 14 26.59 3.01 2.01
N ASP A 15 27.22 3.69 2.97
CA ASP A 15 26.52 4.33 4.08
C ASP A 15 25.75 5.54 3.57
N ILE A 16 24.53 5.29 3.08
CA ILE A 16 23.57 6.33 2.73
C ILE A 16 23.17 7.02 4.04
N GLU A 17 23.51 8.31 4.16
CA GLU A 17 23.14 9.14 5.29
C GLU A 17 21.63 9.40 5.26
N THR A 18 20.87 8.58 6.00
CA THR A 18 19.42 8.71 6.14
C THR A 18 19.07 9.50 7.40
N LYS A 19 18.23 10.52 7.29
CA LYS A 19 17.79 11.31 8.45
C LYS A 19 17.07 10.48 9.51
N TYR A 20 16.21 9.56 9.07
CA TYR A 20 15.51 8.64 9.96
C TYR A 20 16.15 7.26 9.90
N PRO A 21 16.30 6.57 11.03
CA PRO A 21 16.98 5.29 11.08
C PRO A 21 16.22 4.27 10.23
N LEU A 22 16.94 3.70 9.25
CA LEU A 22 16.47 2.60 8.41
C LEU A 22 17.27 1.34 8.71
N LEU A 23 16.57 0.20 8.79
CA LEU A 23 17.18 -1.11 8.77
C LEU A 23 17.82 -1.38 7.41
N SER A 24 18.74 -2.33 7.33
CA SER A 24 19.49 -2.60 6.09
C SER A 24 18.58 -2.94 4.90
N PHE A 25 17.50 -3.70 5.13
CA PHE A 25 16.54 -4.00 4.06
C PHE A 25 15.68 -2.78 3.69
N GLU A 26 15.40 -1.88 4.65
CA GLU A 26 14.67 -0.65 4.38
C GLU A 26 15.51 0.34 3.58
N LYS A 27 16.84 0.36 3.81
CA LYS A 27 17.79 1.11 2.97
C LYS A 27 17.77 0.62 1.51
N GLN A 28 17.74 -0.70 1.29
CA GLN A 28 17.61 -1.27 -0.05
C GLN A 28 16.29 -0.84 -0.73
N ILE A 29 15.16 -0.99 -0.04
CA ILE A 29 13.85 -0.54 -0.55
C ILE A 29 13.86 0.95 -0.89
N PHE A 30 14.50 1.76 -0.03
CA PHE A 30 14.61 3.20 -0.23
C PHE A 30 15.37 3.55 -1.50
N VAL A 31 16.52 2.91 -1.76
CA VAL A 31 17.31 3.12 -2.98
C VAL A 31 16.51 2.75 -4.22
N ASP A 32 15.98 1.53 -4.24
CA ASP A 32 15.18 1.03 -5.39
C ASP A 32 13.99 1.95 -5.68
N SER A 33 13.30 2.37 -4.61
CA SER A 33 12.16 3.28 -4.72
C SER A 33 12.56 4.71 -5.07
N PHE A 34 13.77 5.16 -4.79
CA PHE A 34 14.23 6.50 -5.12
C PHE A 34 14.54 6.60 -6.61
N GLU A 35 15.31 5.64 -7.15
CA GLU A 35 15.75 5.63 -8.54
C GLU A 35 14.62 5.41 -9.55
N LYS A 36 13.69 4.50 -9.24
CA LYS A 36 12.64 4.10 -10.19
C LYS A 36 11.23 4.48 -9.74
N ASP A 37 10.39 4.75 -10.72
CA ASP A 37 8.94 4.90 -10.53
C ASP A 37 8.30 3.52 -10.48
N ALA A 38 8.00 3.08 -9.26
CA ALA A 38 7.62 1.71 -9.00
C ALA A 38 6.42 1.59 -8.06
N LEU A 39 5.74 0.45 -8.19
CA LEU A 39 4.84 -0.07 -7.17
C LEU A 39 5.63 -0.95 -6.22
N VAL A 40 5.76 -0.51 -4.96
CA VAL A 40 6.40 -1.26 -3.88
C VAL A 40 5.32 -1.98 -3.06
N ILE A 41 5.32 -3.31 -3.14
CA ILE A 41 4.43 -4.17 -2.35
C ILE A 41 5.24 -4.83 -1.24
N MET A 42 4.96 -4.41 -0.01
CA MET A 42 5.58 -4.94 1.20
C MET A 42 4.65 -5.93 1.87
N ALA A 43 5.24 -6.92 2.53
CA ALA A 43 4.46 -7.87 3.30
C ALA A 43 3.77 -7.21 4.51
N LYS A 44 2.60 -7.75 4.87
CA LYS A 44 1.83 -7.28 6.02
C LYS A 44 2.67 -7.34 7.30
N GLY A 45 2.69 -6.22 8.03
CA GLY A 45 3.45 -6.05 9.27
C GLY A 45 4.82 -5.38 9.10
N ILE A 46 5.32 -5.24 7.86
CA ILE A 46 6.48 -4.40 7.57
C ILE A 46 5.96 -2.98 7.30
N ASN A 47 6.49 -1.99 8.02
CA ASN A 47 6.07 -0.60 7.90
C ASN A 47 6.92 0.13 6.86
N TYR A 48 6.30 0.97 6.04
CA TYR A 48 6.99 1.85 5.08
C TYR A 48 7.13 3.30 5.57
N ASN A 49 6.57 3.67 6.73
CA ASN A 49 6.52 5.05 7.21
C ASN A 49 7.91 5.71 7.31
N ASN A 50 8.94 4.97 7.73
CA ASN A 50 10.31 5.50 7.81
C ASN A 50 10.94 5.68 6.43
N ILE A 51 10.68 4.75 5.50
CA ILE A 51 11.14 4.84 4.11
C ILE A 51 10.55 6.08 3.46
N ILE A 52 9.24 6.27 3.62
CA ILE A 52 8.53 7.44 3.09
C ILE A 52 8.98 8.72 3.79
N SER A 53 9.24 8.69 5.09
CA SER A 53 9.81 9.85 5.80
C SER A 53 11.16 10.27 5.20
N ASN A 54 12.04 9.31 4.86
CA ASN A 54 13.32 9.65 4.22
C ASN A 54 13.15 10.15 2.78
N LEU A 55 12.20 9.60 2.02
CA LEU A 55 11.87 10.13 0.68
C LEU A 55 11.35 11.57 0.77
N LEU A 56 10.41 11.81 1.67
CA LEU A 56 9.86 13.15 1.93
C LEU A 56 10.94 14.12 2.40
N TRP A 57 11.91 13.65 3.20
CA TRP A 57 13.01 14.50 3.64
C TRP A 57 13.84 15.05 2.48
N ILE A 58 14.09 14.24 1.44
CA ILE A 58 14.81 14.69 0.24
C ILE A 58 14.04 15.79 -0.49
N TYR A 59 12.72 15.65 -0.59
CA TYR A 59 11.86 16.59 -1.31
C TYR A 59 11.27 17.70 -0.42
N LYS A 60 11.87 17.97 0.75
CA LYS A 60 11.38 18.99 1.67
C LYS A 60 11.60 20.43 1.16
N ASP A 61 12.58 20.63 0.30
CA ASP A 61 12.92 21.95 -0.24
C ASP A 61 11.68 22.61 -0.91
N PRO A 62 11.38 23.90 -0.64
CA PRO A 62 10.30 24.62 -1.32
C PRO A 62 10.42 24.64 -2.84
N ALA A 63 11.61 24.41 -3.42
CA ALA A 63 11.78 24.24 -4.86
C ALA A 63 11.06 23.01 -5.43
N HIS A 64 10.67 22.06 -4.58
CA HIS A 64 9.96 20.85 -4.96
C HIS A 64 8.50 20.91 -4.54
N LEU A 65 7.59 20.42 -5.39
CA LEU A 65 6.18 20.25 -5.05
C LEU A 65 5.83 18.76 -5.08
N VAL A 66 5.60 18.17 -3.92
CA VAL A 66 5.29 16.74 -3.77
C VAL A 66 3.95 16.54 -3.07
N PHE A 67 3.10 15.72 -3.69
CA PHE A 67 1.82 15.33 -3.10
C PHE A 67 1.87 13.93 -2.52
N VAL A 68 1.34 13.77 -1.31
CA VAL A 68 1.09 12.47 -0.70
C VAL A 68 -0.41 12.19 -0.75
N LEU A 69 -0.79 11.11 -1.42
CA LEU A 69 -2.17 10.70 -1.62
C LEU A 69 -2.54 9.48 -0.79
N ASN A 70 -3.82 9.41 -0.44
CA ASN A 70 -4.42 8.28 0.27
C ASN A 70 -3.68 7.95 1.58
N SER A 71 -3.33 8.99 2.35
CA SER A 71 -2.85 8.89 3.73
C SER A 71 -3.99 8.63 4.71
N SER A 72 -3.73 7.92 5.80
CA SER A 72 -4.69 7.74 6.90
C SER A 72 -4.53 8.88 7.88
N GLU A 73 -5.55 9.15 8.70
CA GLU A 73 -5.46 10.17 9.75
C GLU A 73 -4.25 9.98 10.68
N HIS A 74 -3.88 8.72 10.96
CA HIS A 74 -2.70 8.39 11.77
C HIS A 74 -1.39 8.71 11.04
N GLU A 75 -1.29 8.39 9.75
CA GLU A 75 -0.12 8.72 8.93
C GLU A 75 0.00 10.24 8.74
N GLU A 76 -1.10 10.95 8.53
CA GLU A 76 -1.13 12.41 8.41
C GLU A 76 -0.63 13.08 9.69
N LYS A 77 -1.13 12.66 10.86
CA LYS A 77 -0.63 13.14 12.15
C LYS A 77 0.87 12.85 12.31
N TYR A 78 1.31 11.64 12.00
CA TYR A 78 2.70 11.24 12.09
C TYR A 78 3.63 12.07 11.19
N PHE A 79 3.24 12.32 9.94
CA PHE A 79 4.03 13.14 9.02
C PHE A 79 3.97 14.62 9.37
N ASN A 80 2.82 15.13 9.81
CA ASN A 80 2.67 16.51 10.28
C ASN A 80 3.58 16.80 11.48
N GLU A 81 3.62 15.90 12.47
CA GLU A 81 4.51 16.03 13.63
C GLU A 81 5.99 16.02 13.25
N LYS A 82 6.38 15.16 12.30
CA LYS A 82 7.79 15.03 11.86
C LYS A 82 8.29 16.19 11.01
N PHE A 83 7.45 16.71 10.12
CA PHE A 83 7.86 17.68 9.11
C PHE A 83 7.35 19.10 9.36
N GLN A 84 6.44 19.27 10.33
CA GLN A 84 5.73 20.53 10.62
C GLN A 84 5.04 21.06 9.36
N LEU A 85 4.32 20.19 8.68
CA LEU A 85 3.63 20.54 7.43
C LEU A 85 2.50 21.51 7.71
N SER A 86 2.38 22.54 6.88
CA SER A 86 1.23 23.44 6.89
C SER A 86 -0.01 22.67 6.41
N PRO A 87 -1.11 22.68 7.17
CA PRO A 87 -2.35 22.09 6.68
C PRO A 87 -2.84 22.87 5.47
N LEU A 88 -3.40 22.17 4.48
CA LEU A 88 -3.95 22.87 3.33
C LEU A 88 -5.16 23.74 3.74
N PRO A 89 -5.20 25.00 3.30
CA PRO A 89 -6.31 25.87 3.61
C PRO A 89 -7.62 25.38 2.94
N ASN A 90 -8.74 25.66 3.60
CA ASN A 90 -10.06 25.30 3.10
C ASN A 90 -10.45 26.15 1.87
N LEU A 91 -9.92 27.37 1.77
CA LEU A 91 -10.20 28.29 0.68
C LEU A 91 -9.35 27.98 -0.55
N GLY A 92 -9.99 27.90 -1.72
CA GLY A 92 -9.32 27.52 -2.96
C GLY A 92 -8.22 28.49 -3.43
N ALA A 93 -8.39 29.80 -3.17
CA ALA A 93 -7.40 30.81 -3.55
C ALA A 93 -6.16 30.79 -2.65
N GLU A 94 -6.32 30.41 -1.39
CA GLU A 94 -5.19 30.23 -0.47
C GLU A 94 -4.42 28.95 -0.79
N ARG A 95 -5.12 27.89 -1.24
CA ARG A 95 -4.46 26.64 -1.69
C ARG A 95 -3.55 26.88 -2.89
N GLU A 96 -3.97 27.72 -3.83
CA GLU A 96 -3.14 28.07 -4.98
C GLU A 96 -1.82 28.73 -4.55
N LYS A 97 -1.86 29.63 -3.56
CA LYS A 97 -0.64 30.20 -2.97
C LYS A 97 0.22 29.13 -2.30
N ALA A 98 -0.39 28.24 -1.51
CA ALA A 98 0.33 27.15 -0.86
C ALA A 98 1.00 26.19 -1.87
N TYR A 99 0.37 25.93 -3.02
CA TYR A 99 0.98 25.13 -4.09
C TYR A 99 2.15 25.85 -4.78
N LEU A 100 2.08 27.18 -4.88
CA LEU A 100 3.16 28.00 -5.46
C LEU A 100 4.35 28.17 -4.50
N GLU A 101 4.11 28.16 -3.19
CA GLU A 101 5.16 28.13 -2.16
C GLU A 101 5.94 26.80 -2.17
N GLY A 102 5.37 25.76 -2.77
CA GLY A 102 6.00 24.45 -2.90
C GLY A 102 5.97 23.65 -1.60
N GLY A 103 6.90 22.70 -1.48
CA GLY A 103 7.01 21.76 -0.39
C GLY A 103 6.12 20.52 -0.52
N ILE A 104 5.84 19.91 0.63
CA ILE A 104 5.15 18.63 0.75
C ILE A 104 3.73 18.87 1.22
N HIS A 105 2.76 18.33 0.48
CA HIS A 105 1.34 18.50 0.77
C HIS A 105 0.65 17.14 0.91
N LEU A 106 0.06 16.89 2.08
CA LEU A 106 -0.85 15.76 2.32
C LEU A 106 -2.25 16.19 1.88
N VAL A 107 -2.73 15.63 0.77
CA VAL A 107 -3.99 16.10 0.14
C VAL A 107 -4.95 14.93 -0.04
N SER A 108 -6.22 15.15 0.31
CA SER A 108 -7.26 14.19 -0.04
C SER A 108 -7.49 14.17 -1.55
N THR A 109 -7.65 12.98 -2.12
CA THR A 109 -7.78 12.78 -3.56
C THR A 109 -8.89 13.63 -4.18
N ARG A 110 -10.01 13.80 -3.48
CA ARG A 110 -11.14 14.64 -3.92
C ARG A 110 -10.76 16.11 -4.08
N ILE A 111 -9.99 16.68 -3.14
CA ILE A 111 -9.53 18.07 -3.22
C ILE A 111 -8.57 18.23 -4.39
N LEU A 112 -7.61 17.31 -4.52
CA LEU A 112 -6.62 17.37 -5.61
C LEU A 112 -7.30 17.32 -6.98
N VAL A 113 -8.28 16.43 -7.19
CA VAL A 113 -9.01 16.33 -8.46
C VAL A 113 -9.71 17.64 -8.80
N VAL A 114 -10.41 18.26 -7.84
CA VAL A 114 -11.10 19.54 -8.06
C VAL A 114 -10.11 20.66 -8.40
N ASP A 115 -8.98 20.73 -7.70
CA ASP A 115 -7.98 21.77 -7.92
C ASP A 115 -7.22 21.57 -9.25
N LEU A 116 -6.98 20.33 -9.69
CA LEU A 116 -6.44 20.00 -11.02
C LEU A 116 -7.40 20.41 -12.14
N LEU A 117 -8.70 20.08 -12.01
CA LEU A 117 -9.72 20.46 -13.01
C LEU A 117 -9.92 21.97 -13.10
N LYS A 118 -9.83 22.68 -11.98
CA LYS A 118 -9.88 24.15 -11.92
C LYS A 118 -8.56 24.82 -12.31
N LYS A 119 -7.52 24.05 -12.66
CA LYS A 119 -6.18 24.53 -13.03
C LYS A 119 -5.53 25.43 -11.97
N ARG A 120 -5.80 25.17 -10.69
CA ARG A 120 -5.20 25.90 -9.56
C ARG A 120 -3.81 25.39 -9.22
N VAL A 121 -3.56 24.11 -9.47
CA VAL A 121 -2.23 23.51 -9.29
C VAL A 121 -1.47 23.67 -10.60
N PRO A 122 -0.29 24.30 -10.62
CA PRO A 122 0.55 24.30 -11.80
C PRO A 122 1.15 22.91 -12.00
N ILE A 123 0.51 22.09 -12.84
CA ILE A 123 0.84 20.67 -13.03
C ILE A 123 2.29 20.48 -13.49
N SER A 124 2.84 21.44 -14.24
CA SER A 124 4.24 21.46 -14.69
C SER A 124 5.27 21.57 -13.57
N HIS A 125 4.91 22.17 -12.43
CA HIS A 125 5.82 22.35 -11.28
C HIS A 125 5.76 21.20 -10.27
N ILE A 126 4.85 20.23 -10.47
CA ILE A 126 4.76 19.06 -9.60
C ILE A 126 5.98 18.16 -9.84
N THR A 127 6.85 18.06 -8.83
CA THR A 127 8.02 17.19 -8.84
C THR A 127 7.61 15.72 -8.82
N GLY A 128 6.60 15.36 -8.05
CA GLY A 128 6.10 13.99 -8.01
C GLY A 128 4.92 13.75 -7.07
N ILE A 129 4.38 12.55 -7.16
CA ILE A 129 3.23 12.08 -6.37
C ILE A 129 3.60 10.75 -5.71
N ILE A 130 3.39 10.69 -4.39
CA ILE A 130 3.53 9.47 -3.59
C ILE A 130 2.13 8.97 -3.26
N VAL A 131 1.81 7.75 -3.69
CA VAL A 131 0.51 7.12 -3.45
C VAL A 131 0.65 6.07 -2.36
N LEU A 132 -0.01 6.31 -1.23
CA LEU A 132 -0.11 5.33 -0.15
C LEU A 132 -1.29 4.38 -0.41
N ARG A 133 -1.24 3.21 0.23
CA ARG A 133 -2.27 2.16 0.12
C ARG A 133 -2.70 1.92 -1.34
N ALA A 134 -1.73 1.71 -2.22
CA ALA A 134 -1.95 1.59 -3.66
C ALA A 134 -2.96 0.48 -4.07
N HIS A 135 -3.24 -0.48 -3.18
CA HIS A 135 -4.23 -1.52 -3.41
C HIS A 135 -5.68 -1.00 -3.51
N THR A 136 -6.01 0.20 -3.01
CA THR A 136 -7.37 0.74 -3.09
C THR A 136 -7.62 1.56 -4.36
N VAL A 137 -6.58 1.86 -5.15
CA VAL A 137 -6.64 2.79 -6.30
C VAL A 137 -7.70 2.39 -7.34
N LEU A 138 -7.91 1.09 -7.53
CA LEU A 138 -8.94 0.58 -8.44
C LEU A 138 -10.35 0.61 -7.82
N GLU A 139 -10.47 0.38 -6.50
CA GLU A 139 -11.77 0.39 -5.81
C GLU A 139 -12.35 1.81 -5.77
N SER A 140 -11.54 2.81 -5.45
CA SER A 140 -11.97 4.20 -5.31
C SER A 140 -12.03 4.95 -6.64
N CYS A 141 -11.24 4.57 -7.64
CA CYS A 141 -11.09 5.22 -8.96
C CYS A 141 -10.63 6.69 -8.95
N GLN A 142 -10.76 7.40 -7.84
CA GLN A 142 -10.43 8.83 -7.71
C GLN A 142 -8.92 9.06 -7.85
N GLU A 143 -8.09 8.20 -7.27
CA GLU A 143 -6.63 8.28 -7.31
C GLU A 143 -6.15 8.02 -8.74
N ALA A 144 -6.69 6.98 -9.39
CA ALA A 144 -6.42 6.69 -10.79
C ALA A 144 -6.79 7.87 -11.70
N PHE A 145 -7.92 8.54 -11.41
CA PHE A 145 -8.34 9.72 -12.15
C PHE A 145 -7.41 10.92 -11.92
N ALA A 146 -7.01 11.19 -10.67
CA ALA A 146 -6.06 12.25 -10.34
C ALA A 146 -4.71 12.05 -11.05
N LEU A 147 -4.19 10.81 -11.03
CA LEU A 147 -2.93 10.45 -11.70
C LEU A 147 -3.04 10.56 -13.22
N ARG A 148 -4.19 10.23 -13.80
CA ARG A 148 -4.44 10.42 -15.23
C ARG A 148 -4.40 11.90 -15.63
N LEU A 149 -5.05 12.78 -14.86
CA LEU A 149 -4.99 14.23 -15.10
C LEU A 149 -3.56 14.77 -14.97
N TYR A 150 -2.82 14.28 -13.96
CA TYR A 150 -1.42 14.61 -13.76
C TYR A 150 -0.56 14.21 -14.96
N ARG A 151 -0.63 12.95 -15.41
CA ARG A 151 0.18 12.42 -16.53
C ARG A 151 -0.17 13.00 -17.90
N GLN A 152 -1.37 13.56 -18.08
CA GLN A 152 -1.74 14.26 -19.32
C GLN A 152 -0.91 15.51 -19.56
N SER A 153 -0.57 16.24 -18.49
CA SER A 153 0.16 17.52 -18.60
C SER A 153 1.63 17.41 -18.20
N ASN A 154 1.96 16.56 -17.22
CA ASN A 154 3.31 16.39 -16.70
C ASN A 154 3.83 14.97 -16.97
N LYS A 155 4.94 14.90 -17.72
CA LYS A 155 5.63 13.65 -18.08
C LYS A 155 6.95 13.45 -17.32
N THR A 156 7.44 14.49 -16.64
CA THR A 156 8.78 14.51 -16.02
C THR A 156 8.75 14.12 -14.55
N GLY A 157 7.66 14.43 -13.84
CA GLY A 157 7.59 14.14 -12.41
C GLY A 157 7.33 12.66 -12.11
N PHE A 158 7.73 12.24 -10.93
CA PHE A 158 7.73 10.84 -10.52
C PHE A 158 6.39 10.39 -9.95
N VAL A 159 6.07 9.10 -10.08
CA VAL A 159 4.99 8.45 -9.32
C VAL A 159 5.54 7.25 -8.58
N LYS A 160 5.45 7.29 -7.25
CA LYS A 160 5.93 6.21 -6.37
C LYS A 160 4.78 5.71 -5.53
N ALA A 161 4.52 4.41 -5.56
CA ALA A 161 3.34 3.82 -4.94
C ALA A 161 3.73 2.76 -3.91
N PHE A 162 3.11 2.80 -2.74
CA PHE A 162 3.39 1.89 -1.63
C PHE A 162 2.12 1.14 -1.19
N SER A 163 2.27 -0.14 -0.86
CA SER A 163 1.21 -0.95 -0.29
C SER A 163 1.77 -2.02 0.65
N ASN A 164 1.09 -2.24 1.78
CA ASN A 164 1.39 -3.29 2.76
C ASN A 164 0.34 -4.43 2.77
N SER A 165 -0.56 -4.44 1.78
CA SER A 165 -1.64 -5.43 1.63
C SER A 165 -1.45 -6.25 0.35
N PRO A 166 -0.50 -7.21 0.32
CA PRO A 166 -0.25 -8.02 -0.87
C PRO A 166 -1.47 -8.86 -1.27
N ILE A 167 -2.24 -9.35 -0.29
CA ILE A 167 -3.46 -10.16 -0.50
C ILE A 167 -4.52 -9.40 -1.30
N SER A 168 -4.58 -8.07 -1.20
CA SER A 168 -5.53 -7.29 -2.00
C SER A 168 -5.25 -7.36 -3.50
N PHE A 169 -4.01 -7.64 -3.90
CA PHE A 169 -3.62 -7.78 -5.30
C PHE A 169 -3.87 -9.18 -5.87
N THR A 170 -4.18 -10.16 -5.03
CA THR A 170 -4.48 -11.53 -5.48
C THR A 170 -5.96 -11.72 -5.80
N PHE A 171 -6.80 -10.71 -5.59
CA PHE A 171 -8.25 -10.82 -5.72
C PHE A 171 -8.73 -10.47 -7.13
N GLY A 172 -9.21 -11.45 -7.89
CA GLY A 172 -9.66 -11.27 -9.27
C GLY A 172 -8.54 -11.25 -10.31
N TYR A 173 -8.92 -11.08 -11.58
CA TYR A 173 -8.02 -11.28 -12.72
C TYR A 173 -7.12 -10.07 -13.01
N ASN A 174 -5.81 -10.31 -13.15
CA ASN A 174 -4.77 -9.34 -13.51
C ASN A 174 -4.78 -8.03 -12.70
N GLN A 175 -5.04 -8.09 -11.40
CA GLN A 175 -5.13 -6.85 -10.60
C GLN A 175 -3.82 -6.07 -10.54
N VAL A 176 -2.68 -6.74 -10.36
CA VAL A 176 -1.37 -6.06 -10.27
C VAL A 176 -1.14 -5.22 -11.52
N GLU A 177 -1.35 -5.80 -12.71
CA GLU A 177 -1.23 -5.11 -13.99
C GLU A 177 -2.20 -3.93 -14.10
N LYS A 178 -3.46 -4.10 -13.71
CA LYS A 178 -4.46 -3.04 -13.71
C LYS A 178 -4.07 -1.88 -12.78
N VAL A 179 -3.59 -2.18 -11.57
CA VAL A 179 -3.13 -1.16 -10.61
C VAL A 179 -1.91 -0.44 -11.16
N MET A 180 -0.91 -1.16 -11.69
CA MET A 180 0.29 -0.54 -12.28
C MET A 180 -0.06 0.39 -13.46
N ARG A 181 -0.99 -0.03 -14.33
CA ARG A 181 -1.51 0.81 -15.42
C ARG A 181 -2.23 2.06 -14.90
N ALA A 182 -3.05 1.91 -13.85
CA ALA A 182 -3.75 3.04 -13.23
C ALA A 182 -2.79 4.03 -12.54
N LEU A 183 -1.67 3.53 -12.01
CA LEU A 183 -0.62 4.33 -11.37
C LEU A 183 0.38 4.93 -12.36
N PHE A 184 0.40 4.46 -13.61
CA PHE A 184 1.42 4.82 -14.62
C PHE A 184 2.85 4.52 -14.15
N VAL A 185 3.05 3.34 -13.55
CA VAL A 185 4.37 2.82 -13.15
C VAL A 185 4.74 1.59 -13.97
N THR A 186 6.02 1.43 -14.27
CA THR A 186 6.54 0.31 -15.08
C THR A 186 7.14 -0.80 -14.22
N GLU A 187 7.71 -0.45 -13.07
CA GLU A 187 8.46 -1.37 -12.22
C GLU A 187 7.62 -1.86 -11.03
N LEU A 188 7.87 -3.10 -10.62
CA LEU A 188 7.22 -3.74 -9.47
C LEU A 188 8.30 -4.27 -8.52
N PHE A 189 8.30 -3.78 -7.28
CA PHE A 189 9.18 -4.26 -6.24
C PHE A 189 8.39 -5.04 -5.18
N LEU A 190 8.74 -6.30 -4.99
CA LEU A 190 8.10 -7.20 -4.04
C LEU A 190 9.02 -7.47 -2.85
N TRP A 191 8.53 -7.15 -1.65
CA TRP A 191 9.27 -7.33 -0.40
C TRP A 191 8.55 -8.28 0.56
N PRO A 192 8.59 -9.61 0.29
CA PRO A 192 7.98 -10.61 1.15
C PRO A 192 8.78 -10.82 2.45
N ARG A 193 8.13 -11.29 3.52
CA ARG A 193 8.80 -11.57 4.82
C ARG A 193 9.91 -12.63 4.71
N PHE A 194 9.84 -13.51 3.71
CA PHE A 194 10.84 -14.55 3.49
C PHE A 194 12.04 -14.07 2.64
N HIS A 195 12.07 -12.80 2.23
CA HIS A 195 13.21 -12.23 1.51
C HIS A 195 14.48 -12.30 2.38
N GLY A 196 15.61 -12.72 1.79
CA GLY A 196 16.86 -12.97 2.52
C GLY A 196 17.31 -11.80 3.39
N SER A 197 17.29 -10.57 2.85
CA SER A 197 17.63 -9.36 3.60
C SER A 197 16.69 -9.11 4.79
N ILE A 198 15.39 -9.37 4.63
CA ILE A 198 14.39 -9.14 5.68
C ILE A 198 14.59 -10.18 6.80
N ILE A 199 14.72 -11.46 6.44
CA ILE A 199 14.98 -12.53 7.40
C ILE A 199 16.25 -12.24 8.21
N LYS A 200 17.36 -11.88 7.55
CA LYS A 200 18.65 -11.62 8.20
C LYS A 200 18.54 -10.52 9.26
N ASN A 201 17.86 -9.41 8.93
CA ASN A 201 17.68 -8.30 9.86
C ASN A 201 16.70 -8.64 10.99
N LEU A 202 15.54 -9.24 10.69
CA LEU A 202 14.54 -9.56 11.71
C LEU A 202 14.94 -10.71 12.64
N LYS A 203 15.79 -11.64 12.18
CA LYS A 203 16.35 -12.71 13.01
C LYS A 203 17.27 -12.20 14.13
N SER A 204 17.86 -11.01 13.97
CA SER A 204 18.74 -10.44 14.99
C SER A 204 18.02 -10.15 16.32
N ARG A 205 16.71 -9.88 16.26
CA ARG A 205 15.88 -9.56 17.43
C ARG A 205 14.51 -10.20 17.29
N GLN A 206 14.43 -11.48 17.61
CA GLN A 206 13.16 -12.20 17.66
C GLN A 206 12.57 -12.12 19.06
N ALA A 207 11.26 -11.88 19.14
CA ALA A 207 10.54 -12.02 20.39
C ALA A 207 10.42 -13.51 20.74
N GLU A 208 10.62 -13.85 22.00
CA GLU A 208 10.36 -15.20 22.50
C GLU A 208 8.84 -15.44 22.50
N VAL A 209 8.41 -16.50 21.81
CA VAL A 209 7.01 -16.89 21.71
C VAL A 209 6.84 -18.23 22.40
N VAL A 210 6.01 -18.25 23.44
CA VAL A 210 5.59 -19.47 24.12
C VAL A 210 4.19 -19.82 23.64
N GLU A 211 4.08 -20.86 22.82
CA GLU A 211 2.79 -21.35 22.33
C GLU A 211 2.16 -22.29 23.36
N LEU A 212 1.04 -21.85 23.96
CA LEU A 212 0.27 -22.66 24.88
C LEU A 212 -0.94 -23.25 24.16
N HIS A 213 -0.92 -24.56 23.93
CA HIS A 213 -2.05 -25.25 23.32
C HIS A 213 -3.12 -25.55 24.37
N ILE A 214 -4.27 -24.90 24.25
CA ILE A 214 -5.43 -25.13 25.12
C ILE A 214 -6.45 -25.95 24.33
N PRO A 215 -6.67 -27.23 24.68
CA PRO A 215 -7.63 -28.06 23.96
C PRO A 215 -9.05 -27.57 24.21
N LEU A 216 -9.90 -27.69 23.19
CA LEU A 216 -11.32 -27.42 23.30
C LEU A 216 -12.00 -28.51 24.15
N THR A 217 -13.00 -28.11 24.94
CA THR A 217 -13.85 -29.10 25.62
C THR A 217 -14.71 -29.86 24.60
N THR A 218 -15.22 -31.03 24.99
CA THR A 218 -16.09 -31.84 24.13
C THR A 218 -17.32 -31.07 23.65
N ASN A 219 -17.96 -30.31 24.55
CA ASN A 219 -19.13 -29.49 24.21
C ASN A 219 -18.78 -28.36 23.22
N MET A 220 -17.63 -27.70 23.38
CA MET A 220 -17.17 -26.66 22.45
C MET A 220 -16.89 -27.23 21.06
N SER A 221 -16.22 -28.38 21.00
CA SER A 221 -15.92 -29.06 19.73
C SER A 221 -17.20 -29.49 19.01
N TYR A 222 -18.19 -29.99 19.76
CA TYR A 222 -19.50 -30.34 19.21
C TYR A 222 -20.22 -29.12 18.63
N ILE A 223 -20.31 -28.02 19.39
CA ILE A 223 -20.93 -26.77 18.92
C ILE A 223 -20.22 -26.23 17.68
N GLN A 224 -18.88 -26.20 17.68
CA GLN A 224 -18.09 -25.73 16.54
C GLN A 224 -18.37 -26.57 15.28
N THR A 225 -18.44 -27.90 15.41
CA THR A 225 -18.73 -28.81 14.29
C THR A 225 -20.11 -28.54 13.72
N CYS A 226 -21.15 -28.45 14.57
CA CYS A 226 -22.50 -28.13 14.12
C CYS A 226 -22.58 -26.77 13.40
N LEU A 227 -21.88 -25.74 13.90
CA LEU A 227 -21.83 -24.43 13.25
C LEU A 227 -21.15 -24.50 11.88
N LEU A 228 -20.03 -25.22 11.77
CA LEU A 228 -19.34 -25.42 10.49
C LEU A 228 -20.21 -26.18 9.49
N ASP A 229 -20.98 -27.17 9.93
CA ASP A 229 -21.91 -27.90 9.06
C ASP A 229 -23.04 -27.01 8.54
N ILE A 230 -23.60 -26.14 9.38
CA ILE A 230 -24.61 -25.16 8.97
C ILE A 230 -24.01 -24.17 7.96
N ILE A 231 -22.79 -23.68 8.18
CA ILE A 231 -22.07 -22.80 7.25
C ILE A 231 -21.82 -23.53 5.92
N ASN A 232 -21.35 -24.78 5.96
CA ASN A 232 -21.15 -25.61 4.76
C ASN A 232 -22.45 -25.80 3.97
N TYR A 233 -23.55 -26.06 4.66
CA TYR A 233 -24.86 -26.24 4.04
C TYR A 233 -25.36 -24.94 3.39
N THR A 234 -25.28 -23.81 4.10
CA THR A 234 -25.72 -22.50 3.60
C THR A 234 -24.90 -22.05 2.38
N VAL A 235 -23.58 -22.25 2.39
CA VAL A 235 -22.73 -21.96 1.22
C VAL A 235 -23.09 -22.83 0.01
N LYS A 236 -23.36 -24.13 0.21
CA LYS A 236 -23.81 -25.02 -0.86
C LYS A 236 -25.16 -24.57 -1.44
N GLN A 237 -26.10 -24.18 -0.58
CA GLN A 237 -27.40 -23.68 -1.02
C GLN A 237 -27.27 -22.37 -1.80
N LEU A 238 -26.45 -21.43 -1.31
CA LEU A 238 -26.17 -20.17 -2.00
C LEU A 238 -25.65 -20.41 -3.43
N LYS A 239 -24.68 -21.34 -3.59
CA LYS A 239 -24.16 -21.74 -4.90
C LYS A 239 -25.21 -22.40 -5.79
N SER A 240 -26.09 -23.21 -5.20
CA SER A 240 -27.13 -23.91 -5.96
C SER A 240 -28.18 -22.96 -6.52
N ILE A 241 -28.53 -21.90 -5.79
CA ILE A 241 -29.56 -20.93 -6.18
C ILE A 241 -29.06 -20.02 -7.30
N ASN A 242 -27.83 -19.51 -7.23
CA ASN A 242 -27.31 -18.59 -8.24
C ASN A 242 -26.25 -19.23 -9.14
N ARG A 243 -26.68 -20.17 -9.99
CA ARG A 243 -25.79 -20.92 -10.93
C ARG A 243 -25.09 -20.06 -11.98
N THR A 244 -25.57 -18.84 -12.22
CA THR A 244 -25.04 -17.91 -13.22
C THR A 244 -23.84 -17.10 -12.71
N LEU A 245 -23.60 -17.08 -11.40
CA LEU A 245 -22.52 -16.33 -10.78
C LEU A 245 -21.31 -17.23 -10.56
N ASP A 246 -20.11 -16.72 -10.87
CA ASP A 246 -18.86 -17.42 -10.60
C ASP A 246 -18.51 -17.36 -9.09
N MET A 247 -19.00 -18.36 -8.35
CA MET A 247 -18.83 -18.45 -6.89
C MET A 247 -17.63 -19.31 -6.47
N GLN A 248 -16.59 -19.41 -7.29
CA GLN A 248 -15.39 -20.20 -6.94
C GLN A 248 -14.74 -19.71 -5.65
N GLU A 249 -14.71 -18.40 -5.42
CA GLU A 249 -14.12 -17.78 -4.23
C GLU A 249 -15.01 -17.86 -2.97
N ILE A 250 -16.27 -18.25 -3.10
CA ILE A 250 -17.19 -18.42 -1.97
C ILE A 250 -16.99 -19.85 -1.41
N THR A 251 -15.92 -20.05 -0.66
CA THR A 251 -15.64 -21.31 0.05
C THR A 251 -15.91 -21.16 1.54
N THR A 252 -16.10 -22.28 2.23
CA THR A 252 -16.39 -22.29 3.66
C THR A 252 -15.20 -21.83 4.48
N GLU A 253 -13.99 -22.10 4.00
CA GLU A 253 -12.74 -21.51 4.51
C GLU A 253 -12.75 -19.98 4.39
N ASN A 254 -13.14 -19.45 3.22
CA ASN A 254 -13.20 -18.01 3.00
C ASN A 254 -14.30 -17.35 3.84
N CYS A 255 -15.43 -18.01 4.10
CA CYS A 255 -16.50 -17.52 4.97
C CYS A 255 -16.04 -17.21 6.39
N ILE A 256 -15.06 -17.97 6.91
CA ILE A 256 -14.51 -17.77 8.26
C ILE A 256 -13.58 -16.54 8.30
N THR A 257 -13.06 -16.10 7.16
CA THR A 257 -12.15 -14.95 7.10
C THR A 257 -12.89 -13.63 7.30
N LYS A 258 -12.25 -12.67 7.98
CA LYS A 258 -12.81 -11.34 8.25
C LYS A 258 -13.18 -10.54 6.99
N LYS A 259 -12.62 -10.89 5.83
CA LYS A 259 -12.82 -10.17 4.55
C LYS A 259 -13.83 -10.84 3.61
N PHE A 260 -14.53 -11.89 4.05
CA PHE A 260 -15.52 -12.59 3.23
C PHE A 260 -16.60 -11.64 2.66
N HIS A 261 -17.08 -10.68 3.44
CA HIS A 261 -18.10 -9.73 3.00
C HIS A 261 -17.68 -8.92 1.75
N LYS A 262 -16.39 -8.61 1.59
CA LYS A 262 -15.89 -7.91 0.40
C LYS A 262 -15.94 -8.79 -0.85
N ILE A 263 -15.64 -10.07 -0.70
CA ILE A 263 -15.76 -11.06 -1.78
C ILE A 263 -17.22 -11.14 -2.21
N LEU A 264 -18.12 -11.22 -1.24
CA LEU A 264 -19.55 -11.31 -1.48
C LEU A 264 -20.10 -10.04 -2.14
N GLN A 265 -19.73 -8.84 -1.67
CA GLN A 265 -20.08 -7.56 -2.32
C GLN A 265 -19.57 -7.48 -3.76
N SER A 266 -18.30 -7.81 -4.01
CA SER A 266 -17.73 -7.73 -5.35
C SER A 266 -18.45 -8.60 -6.37
N GLN A 267 -19.01 -9.74 -5.94
CA GLN A 267 -19.70 -10.67 -6.84
C GLN A 267 -21.20 -10.38 -6.95
N LEU A 268 -21.83 -9.90 -5.86
CA LEU A 268 -23.28 -9.69 -5.81
C LEU A 268 -23.72 -8.26 -6.11
N ASP A 269 -22.88 -7.23 -5.93
CA ASP A 269 -23.29 -5.83 -6.12
C ASP A 269 -23.79 -5.56 -7.55
N CYS A 270 -23.20 -6.21 -8.56
CA CYS A 270 -23.63 -6.08 -9.96
C CYS A 270 -25.05 -6.62 -10.22
N VAL A 271 -25.51 -7.57 -9.41
CA VAL A 271 -26.75 -8.34 -9.62
C VAL A 271 -27.71 -8.21 -8.43
N TRP A 272 -27.39 -7.34 -7.46
CA TRP A 272 -28.15 -7.18 -6.22
C TRP A 272 -29.64 -6.88 -6.46
N HIS A 273 -29.94 -6.15 -7.53
CA HIS A 273 -31.31 -5.78 -7.91
C HIS A 273 -32.12 -6.92 -8.57
N GLN A 274 -31.49 -8.06 -8.88
CA GLN A 274 -32.09 -9.20 -9.56
C GLN A 274 -32.21 -10.45 -8.66
N LEU A 275 -31.70 -10.36 -7.43
CA LEU A 275 -31.73 -11.41 -6.40
C LEU A 275 -32.85 -11.13 -5.40
#